data_AF-A0A9D2ACZ5-F1
#
_entry.id   AF-A0A9D2ACZ5-F1
#
_cell.length_a   1.000
_cell.length_b   1.000
_cell.length_c   1.000
_cell.angle_alpha   90.00
_cell.angle_beta   90.00
_cell.angle_gamma   90.00
#
_symmetry.space_group_name_H-M   'P 1'
#
loop_
_entity.id
_entity.type
_entity.pdbx_description
1 polymer ?
#
loop_
_entity_poly.entity_id
_entity_poly.type
_entity_poly.pdbx_seq_one_letter_code
_entity_poly.pdbx_strand_id
1 'polypeptide(L)'
;MHTMNLNAELFRELSYIADDERCLREVLAYVKQVVASRERRRQEGSAVAEEGEAYRPLTKAEVLEDIGQAFREAKLYREGKLDLKTWEEVRDEL
;
A
#
# COMPACT_ATOMS: atom_id res chain seq x y z
N MET A 1 -9.95 8.66 -10.35
CA MET A 1 -10.17 7.20 -10.54
C MET A 1 -11.26 6.75 -9.56
N HIS A 2 -12.35 6.11 -10.00
CA HIS A 2 -13.41 5.66 -9.08
C HIS A 2 -12.96 4.41 -8.29
N THR A 3 -13.34 4.32 -7.02
CA THR A 3 -12.94 3.26 -6.08
C THR A 3 -13.21 1.84 -6.62
N MET A 4 -14.23 1.67 -7.47
CA MET A 4 -14.51 0.40 -8.15
C MET A 4 -13.39 -0.06 -9.09
N ASN A 5 -12.71 0.86 -9.79
CA ASN A 5 -11.60 0.51 -10.69
C ASN A 5 -10.37 0.05 -9.87
N LEU A 6 -10.13 0.73 -8.74
CA LEU A 6 -9.04 0.40 -7.83
C LEU A 6 -9.18 -1.01 -7.22
N ASN A 7 -10.40 -1.40 -6.85
CA ASN A 7 -10.67 -2.74 -6.34
C ASN A 7 -10.37 -3.82 -7.39
N ALA A 8 -10.76 -3.58 -8.65
CA ALA A 8 -10.49 -4.51 -9.73
C ALA A 8 -9.00 -4.67 -10.01
N GLU A 9 -8.23 -3.57 -9.96
CA GLU A 9 -6.77 -3.60 -10.09
C GLU A 9 -6.11 -4.33 -8.92
N LEU A 10 -6.55 -4.09 -7.68
CA LEU A 10 -6.06 -4.83 -6.52
C LEU A 10 -6.28 -6.34 -6.67
N PHE A 11 -7.48 -6.77 -7.09
CA PHE A 11 -7.74 -8.19 -7.35
C PHE A 11 -6.89 -8.75 -8.48
N ARG A 12 -6.59 -7.96 -9.51
CA ARG A 12 -5.72 -8.36 -10.60
C ARG A 12 -4.28 -8.57 -10.12
N GLU A 13 -3.75 -7.69 -9.28
CA GLU A 13 -2.42 -7.86 -8.69
C GLU A 13 -2.37 -9.06 -7.74
N LEU A 14 -3.40 -9.27 -6.91
CA LEU A 14 -3.49 -10.46 -6.07
C LEU A 14 -3.57 -11.75 -6.90
N SER A 15 -4.30 -11.74 -8.01
CA SER A 15 -4.40 -12.89 -8.92
C SER A 15 -3.07 -13.20 -9.60
N TYR A 16 -2.26 -12.16 -9.87
CA TYR A 16 -0.95 -12.33 -10.49
C TYR A 16 0.05 -13.05 -9.59
N ILE A 17 -0.01 -12.83 -8.27
CA ILE A 17 0.89 -13.44 -7.28
C ILE A 17 0.30 -14.69 -6.62
N ALA A 18 -0.88 -15.13 -7.05
CA ALA A 18 -1.65 -16.16 -6.35
C ALA A 18 -1.05 -17.57 -6.44
N ASP A 19 -0.15 -17.82 -7.39
CA ASP A 19 0.57 -19.07 -7.57
C ASP A 19 1.82 -19.19 -6.68
N ASP A 20 2.31 -18.09 -6.11
CA ASP A 20 3.43 -18.09 -5.16
C ASP A 20 2.95 -18.00 -3.70
N GLU A 21 3.08 -19.12 -2.98
CA GLU A 21 2.73 -19.20 -1.55
C GLU A 21 3.46 -18.15 -0.70
N ARG A 22 4.72 -17.82 -1.02
CA ARG A 22 5.52 -16.87 -0.23
C ARG A 22 4.95 -15.46 -0.38
N CYS A 23 4.61 -15.05 -1.60
CA CYS A 23 3.97 -13.77 -1.87
C CYS A 23 2.62 -13.66 -1.13
N LEU A 24 1.81 -14.72 -1.16
CA LEU A 24 0.53 -14.73 -0.43
C LEU A 24 0.70 -14.65 1.09
N ARG A 25 1.75 -15.27 1.66
CA ARG A 25 2.07 -15.15 3.08
C ARG A 25 2.43 -13.73 3.48
N GLU A 26 3.20 -13.03 2.65
CA GLU A 26 3.55 -11.62 2.87
C GLU A 26 2.31 -10.73 2.85
N VAL A 27 1.46 -10.87 1.83
CA VAL A 27 0.18 -10.14 1.74
C VAL A 27 -0.67 -10.40 2.99
N LEU A 28 -0.80 -11.65 3.41
CA LEU A 28 -1.58 -12.01 4.60
C LEU A 28 -1.01 -11.35 5.87
N ALA A 29 0.30 -11.31 6.03
CA ALA A 29 0.96 -10.66 7.15
C ALA A 29 0.66 -9.15 7.18
N TYR A 30 0.81 -8.47 6.04
CA TYR A 30 0.51 -7.05 5.91
C TYR A 30 -0.96 -6.73 6.18
N VAL A 31 -1.90 -7.51 5.63
CA VAL A 31 -3.34 -7.31 5.88
C VAL A 31 -3.66 -7.44 7.37
N LYS A 32 -3.13 -8.47 8.04
CA LYS A 32 -3.33 -8.65 9.50
C LYS A 32 -2.79 -7.45 10.29
N GLN A 33 -1.60 -6.96 9.93
CA GLN A 33 -0.99 -5.80 10.58
C GLN A 33 -1.83 -4.54 10.38
N VAL A 34 -2.31 -4.26 9.16
CA VAL A 34 -3.17 -3.10 8.87
C VAL A 34 -4.47 -3.16 9.67
N VAL A 35 -5.12 -4.32 9.73
CA VAL A 35 -6.36 -4.51 10.50
C VAL A 35 -6.11 -4.31 11.99
N ALA A 36 -5.07 -4.91 12.55
CA ALA A 36 -4.71 -4.74 13.96
C ALA A 36 -4.41 -3.27 14.30
N SER A 37 -3.66 -2.57 13.45
CA SER A 37 -3.34 -1.14 13.61
C SER A 37 -4.57 -0.23 13.47
N ARG A 38 -5.56 -0.61 12.67
CA ARG A 38 -6.84 0.12 12.57
C ARG A 38 -7.64 0.00 13.85
N GLU A 39 -7.75 -1.20 14.41
CA GLU A 39 -8.49 -1.43 15.66
C GLU A 39 -7.79 -0.76 16.84
N ARG A 40 -6.45 -0.80 16.89
CA ARG A 40 -5.67 -0.06 17.89
C ARG A 40 -5.93 1.45 17.83
N ARG A 41 -5.86 2.07 16.65
CA ARG A 41 -6.18 3.51 16.45
C ARG A 41 -7.62 3.87 16.84
N ARG A 42 -8.57 2.95 16.70
CA ARG A 42 -9.96 3.12 17.15
C ARG A 42 -10.08 3.10 18.67
N GLN A 43 -9.32 2.22 19.34
CA GLN A 43 -9.32 2.08 20.79
C GLN A 43 -8.56 3.21 21.49
N GLU A 44 -7.48 3.70 20.88
CA GLU A 44 -6.64 4.79 21.40
C GLU A 44 -7.23 6.20 21.18
N GLY A 45 -8.39 6.31 20.54
CA GLY A 45 -9.14 7.57 20.46
C GLY A 45 -8.32 8.76 19.95
N SER A 46 -7.87 8.73 18.69
CA SER A 46 -7.31 9.91 17.98
C SER A 46 -6.24 10.72 18.72
N ALA A 47 -5.42 10.09 19.57
CA ALA A 47 -4.25 10.73 20.19
C ALA A 47 -2.98 10.44 19.38
N VAL A 48 -2.89 11.00 18.16
CA VAL A 48 -1.59 11.20 17.49
C VAL A 48 -1.62 12.59 16.86
N ALA A 49 -1.34 13.58 17.69
CA ALA A 49 -0.79 14.84 17.22
C ALA A 49 0.66 14.91 17.74
N GLU A 50 1.58 14.88 16.79
CA GLU A 50 2.96 15.40 16.82
C GLU A 50 3.99 14.74 17.74
N GLU A 51 5.03 14.20 17.10
CA GLU A 51 6.41 14.62 17.36
C GLU A 51 7.29 14.24 16.15
N GLY A 52 7.79 15.24 15.42
CA GLY A 52 8.75 15.10 14.31
C GLY A 52 8.14 15.29 12.92
N GLU A 53 8.37 16.46 12.33
CA GLU A 53 7.84 16.94 11.04
C GLU A 53 6.32 17.06 10.94
N ALA A 54 5.85 18.11 10.26
CA ALA A 54 4.44 18.44 10.14
C ALA A 54 3.70 17.32 9.37
N TYR A 55 3.21 16.31 10.10
CA TYR A 55 2.42 15.22 9.55
C TYR A 55 1.11 15.80 9.03
N ARG A 56 1.04 16.06 7.73
CA ARG A 56 -0.21 16.36 7.03
C ARG A 56 -0.91 15.04 6.77
N PRO A 57 -2.08 14.78 7.37
CA PRO A 57 -2.86 13.60 7.03
C PRO A 57 -3.21 13.67 5.53
N LEU A 58 -2.81 12.65 4.77
CA LEU A 58 -3.20 12.54 3.36
C LEU A 58 -4.72 12.47 3.26
N THR A 59 -5.29 13.20 2.31
CA THR A 59 -6.70 13.07 1.97
C THR A 59 -6.94 11.70 1.36
N LYS A 60 -8.18 11.20 1.46
CA LYS A 60 -8.57 9.94 0.80
C LYS A 60 -8.28 9.95 -0.70
N ALA A 61 -8.36 11.11 -1.35
CA ALA A 61 -8.08 11.25 -2.77
C ALA A 61 -6.59 11.05 -3.08
N GLU A 62 -5.70 11.68 -2.31
CA GLU A 62 -4.24 11.54 -2.45
C GLU A 62 -3.82 10.07 -2.24
N VAL A 63 -4.33 9.40 -1.19
CA VAL A 63 -4.02 7.98 -0.95
C VAL A 63 -4.49 7.08 -2.10
N LEU A 64 -5.65 7.37 -2.70
CA LEU A 64 -6.14 6.59 -3.84
C LEU A 64 -5.32 6.83 -5.10
N GLU A 65 -4.77 8.02 -5.27
CA GLU A 65 -3.86 8.35 -6.37
C GLU A 65 -2.54 7.59 -6.24
N ASP A 66 -1.96 7.56 -5.04
CA ASP A 66 -0.74 6.82 -4.72
C ASP A 66 -0.91 5.32 -4.97
N ILE A 67 -2.03 4.73 -4.54
CA ILE A 67 -2.32 3.31 -4.82
C ILE A 67 -2.43 3.07 -6.32
N GLY A 68 -3.12 3.96 -7.05
CA GLY A 68 -3.22 3.86 -8.51
C GLY A 68 -1.86 3.99 -9.19
N GLN A 69 -0.95 4.80 -8.65
CA GLN A 69 0.42 4.92 -9.14
C GLN A 69 1.21 3.63 -8.88
N ALA A 70 1.13 3.06 -7.68
CA ALA A 70 1.79 1.80 -7.34
C ALA A 70 1.36 0.64 -8.27
N PHE A 71 0.07 0.55 -8.62
CA PHE A 71 -0.41 -0.44 -9.58
C PHE A 71 0.13 -0.21 -11.01
N ARG A 72 0.27 1.05 -11.44
CA ARG A 72 0.91 1.37 -12.72
C ARG A 72 2.37 0.97 -12.73
N GLU A 73 3.10 1.23 -11.65
CA GLU A 73 4.52 0.87 -11.52
C GLU A 73 4.72 -0.65 -11.50
N ALA A 74 3.91 -1.38 -10.73
CA ALA A 74 3.90 -2.84 -10.73
C ALA A 74 3.66 -3.41 -12.13
N LYS A 75 2.72 -2.83 -12.88
CA LYS A 75 2.47 -3.20 -14.27
C LYS A 75 3.67 -2.92 -15.17
N LEU A 76 4.25 -1.73 -15.11
CA LEU A 76 5.41 -1.36 -15.94
C LEU A 76 6.63 -2.23 -15.63
N TYR A 77 6.84 -2.58 -14.37
CA TYR A 77 7.88 -3.52 -13.95
C TYR A 77 7.70 -4.90 -14.58
N ARG A 78 6.49 -5.44 -14.52
CA ARG A 78 6.15 -6.72 -15.18
C ARG A 78 6.33 -6.68 -16.69
N GLU A 79 6.13 -5.53 -17.31
CA GLU A 79 6.37 -5.31 -18.74
C GLU A 79 7.86 -5.07 -19.07
N GLY A 80 8.75 -5.04 -18.08
CA GLY A 80 10.18 -4.76 -18.25
C GLY A 80 10.49 -3.31 -18.63
N LYS A 81 9.56 -2.39 -18.33
CA LYS A 81 9.64 -0.97 -18.72
C LYS A 81 10.07 -0.06 -17.58
N LEU A 82 10.15 -0.59 -16.36
CA LEU A 82 10.52 0.11 -15.15
C LEU A 82 11.29 -0.86 -14.26
N ASP A 83 12.35 -0.41 -13.60
CA ASP A 83 12.93 -1.11 -12.46
C ASP A 83 12.31 -0.56 -11.18
N LEU A 84 11.77 -1.44 -10.34
CA LEU A 84 11.26 -1.02 -9.03
C LEU A 84 12.44 -0.85 -8.08
N LYS A 85 12.39 0.23 -7.30
CA LYS A 85 13.26 0.37 -6.14
C LYS A 85 12.96 -0.73 -5.14
N THR A 86 14.00 -1.28 -4.55
CA THR A 86 13.91 -2.20 -3.42
C THR A 86 13.28 -1.50 -2.20
N TRP A 87 12.69 -2.29 -1.30
CA TRP A 87 12.16 -1.78 -0.04
C TRP A 87 13.21 -1.03 0.80
N GLU A 88 14.47 -1.40 0.66
CA GLU A 88 15.60 -0.76 1.34
C GLU A 88 15.84 0.66 0.79
N GLU A 89 15.75 0.85 -0.53
CA GLU A 89 15.88 2.16 -1.18
C GLU A 89 14.68 3.08 -0.88
N VAL A 90 13.46 2.52 -0.77
CA VAL A 90 12.26 3.30 -0.42
C VAL A 90 12.30 3.75 1.04
N ARG A 91 12.84 2.91 1.94
CA ARG A 91 12.94 3.25 3.37
C ARG A 91 13.93 4.39 3.62
N ASP A 92 15.03 4.46 2.89
CA ASP A 92 16.08 5.46 3.12
C ASP A 92 15.70 6.85 2.52
N GLU A 93 14.62 6.93 1.74
CA GLU A 93 14.04 8.17 1.18
C GLU A 93 12.90 8.75 2.03
N LEU A 94 12.47 8.04 3.08
CA LEU A 94 11.41 8.44 4.04
C LEU A 94 12.02 8.91 5.37
#